data_AF-A0A0G1TI90-F1
#
_entry.id   AF-A0A0G1TI90-F1
#
_cell.length_a   1.000
_cell.length_b   1.000
_cell.length_c   1.000
_cell.angle_alpha   90.00
_cell.angle_beta   90.00
_cell.angle_gamma   90.00
#
_symmetry.space_group_name_H-M   'P 1'
#
loop_
_entity.id
_entity.type
_entity.pdbx_description
1 polymer ?
#
loop_
_entity_poly.entity_id
_entity_poly.type
_entity_poly.pdbx_seq_one_letter_code
_entity_poly.pdbx_strand_id
1 'polypeptide(L)'
;MKNWLIVLLVVIGVGVGAISLYMASLYGVMTKMGLVGGDLHQSIDVNELARQLRSMENQPNCGIINVSKKIPYYLSLQGESRAQLAGELGRERIGCGIKYVQIGNVERGVYTLVKGLYYLKNHYGEIREMVEMDRTKCSLLGDSLYESWIEGYLLATKGRAQQVVWEVYKQVEGERARVEELCTD
;
A
#
# COMPACT_ATOMS: atom_id res chain seq x y z
N MET A 1 35.18 -25.37 13.69
CA MET A 1 34.76 -25.14 12.30
C MET A 1 33.42 -25.79 11.94
N LYS A 2 33.18 -27.06 12.28
CA LYS A 2 31.94 -27.79 11.92
C LYS A 2 30.63 -27.13 12.42
N ASN A 3 30.60 -26.61 13.65
CA ASN A 3 29.40 -25.95 14.22
C ASN A 3 29.04 -24.62 13.51
N TRP A 4 30.04 -23.87 13.04
CA TRP A 4 29.80 -22.59 12.37
C TRP A 4 29.16 -22.80 10.99
N LEU A 5 29.59 -23.85 10.28
CA LEU A 5 29.03 -24.27 9.00
C LEU A 5 27.56 -24.74 9.12
N ILE A 6 27.23 -25.44 10.21
CA ILE A 6 25.85 -25.85 10.51
C ILE A 6 24.97 -24.63 10.80
N VAL A 7 25.44 -23.69 11.63
CA VAL A 7 24.69 -22.46 11.93
C VAL A 7 24.44 -21.65 10.66
N LEU A 8 25.45 -21.50 9.80
CA LEU A 8 25.32 -20.77 8.54
C LEU A 8 24.31 -21.43 7.58
N LEU A 9 24.32 -22.75 7.48
CA LEU A 9 23.32 -23.50 6.68
C LEU A 9 21.91 -23.35 7.24
N VAL A 10 21.74 -23.36 8.57
CA VAL A 10 20.43 -23.15 9.21
C VAL A 10 19.93 -21.74 8.94
N VAL A 11 20.77 -20.71 9.07
CA VAL A 11 20.38 -19.31 8.79
C VAL A 11 19.99 -19.13 7.33
N ILE A 12 20.74 -19.70 6.39
CA ILE A 12 20.39 -19.67 4.96
C ILE A 12 19.08 -20.41 4.72
N GLY A 13 18.89 -21.59 5.30
CA GLY A 13 17.66 -22.37 5.18
C GLY A 13 16.43 -21.63 5.69
N VAL A 14 16.53 -20.99 6.85
CA VAL A 14 15.46 -20.14 7.42
C VAL A 14 15.21 -18.92 6.52
N GLY A 15 16.27 -18.28 6.02
CA GLY A 15 16.15 -17.14 5.10
C GLY A 15 15.43 -17.50 3.80
N VAL A 16 15.85 -18.58 3.14
CA VAL A 16 15.22 -19.08 1.91
C VAL A 16 13.79 -19.52 2.19
N GLY A 17 13.54 -20.21 3.31
CA GLY A 17 12.20 -20.61 3.73
C GLY A 17 11.28 -19.40 3.93
N ALA A 18 11.73 -18.38 4.66
CA ALA A 18 10.96 -17.16 4.89
C ALA A 18 10.67 -16.40 3.58
N ILE A 19 11.66 -16.28 2.68
CA ILE A 19 11.48 -15.64 1.37
C ILE A 19 10.51 -16.45 0.51
N SER A 20 10.62 -17.77 0.49
CA SER A 20 9.75 -18.65 -0.31
C SER A 20 8.32 -18.61 0.19
N LEU A 21 8.10 -18.65 1.51
CA LEU A 21 6.78 -18.47 2.14
C LEU A 21 6.21 -17.10 1.84
N TYR A 22 7.03 -16.05 1.90
CA TYR A 22 6.60 -14.69 1.55
C TYR A 22 6.15 -14.64 0.10
N MET A 23 6.98 -15.11 -0.85
CA MET A 23 6.62 -15.14 -2.27
C MET A 23 5.38 -16.00 -2.53
N ALA A 24 5.25 -17.17 -1.92
CA ALA A 24 4.06 -18.02 -2.04
C ALA A 24 2.80 -17.32 -1.51
N SER A 25 2.90 -16.59 -0.39
CA SER A 25 1.79 -15.81 0.15
C SER A 25 1.41 -14.66 -0.77
N LEU A 26 2.40 -13.99 -1.40
CA LEU A 26 2.15 -12.96 -2.40
C LEU A 26 1.39 -13.54 -3.59
N TYR A 27 1.92 -14.62 -4.17
CA TYR A 27 1.30 -15.29 -5.30
C TYR A 27 -0.11 -15.76 -4.96
N GLY A 28 -0.33 -16.37 -3.80
CA GLY A 28 -1.65 -16.80 -3.37
C GLY A 28 -2.66 -15.64 -3.25
N VAL A 29 -2.24 -14.49 -2.70
CA VAL A 29 -3.09 -13.30 -2.60
C VAL A 29 -3.35 -12.71 -3.98
N MET A 30 -2.34 -12.60 -4.83
CA MET A 30 -2.48 -12.11 -6.21
C MET A 30 -3.43 -13.00 -7.02
N THR A 31 -3.32 -14.33 -6.90
CA THR A 31 -4.24 -15.27 -7.56
C THR A 31 -5.67 -15.10 -7.06
N LYS A 32 -5.88 -14.97 -5.74
CA LYS A 32 -7.22 -14.71 -5.17
C LYS A 32 -7.83 -13.38 -5.63
N MET A 33 -6.99 -12.38 -5.86
CA MET A 33 -7.42 -11.10 -6.43
C MET A 33 -7.70 -11.18 -7.94
N GLY A 34 -7.42 -12.31 -8.59
CA GLY A 34 -7.51 -12.46 -10.04
C GLY A 34 -6.42 -11.69 -10.79
N LEU A 35 -5.29 -11.45 -10.13
CA LEU A 35 -4.14 -10.70 -10.64
C LEU A 35 -3.06 -11.60 -11.25
N VAL A 36 -3.28 -12.91 -11.32
CA VAL A 36 -2.31 -13.88 -11.89
C VAL A 36 -2.96 -14.55 -13.10
N GLY A 37 -2.29 -14.48 -14.25
CA GLY A 37 -2.70 -15.19 -15.49
C GLY A 37 -3.71 -14.45 -16.39
N GLY A 38 -4.12 -13.23 -16.05
CA GLY A 38 -4.86 -12.34 -16.94
C GLY A 38 -3.94 -11.35 -17.66
N ASP A 39 -4.38 -10.79 -18.79
CA ASP A 39 -3.63 -9.79 -19.56
C ASP A 39 -3.64 -8.40 -18.88
N LEU A 40 -3.12 -8.33 -17.66
CA LEU A 40 -3.08 -7.13 -16.83
C LEU A 40 -2.17 -6.06 -17.43
N HIS A 41 -1.15 -6.47 -18.19
CA HIS A 41 -0.28 -5.54 -18.89
C HIS A 41 -1.03 -4.75 -19.97
N GLN A 42 -2.02 -5.33 -20.64
CA GLN A 42 -2.87 -4.62 -21.60
C GLN A 42 -3.97 -3.78 -20.94
N SER A 43 -4.19 -3.95 -19.63
CA SER A 43 -5.26 -3.26 -18.92
C SER A 43 -4.91 -1.82 -18.51
N ILE A 44 -3.66 -1.39 -18.74
CA ILE A 44 -3.16 -0.09 -18.31
C ILE A 44 -2.62 0.69 -19.50
N ASP A 45 -3.19 1.87 -19.74
CA ASP A 45 -2.62 2.83 -20.68
C ASP A 45 -1.49 3.60 -19.98
N VAL A 46 -0.26 3.14 -20.18
CA VAL A 46 0.94 3.73 -19.55
C VAL A 46 1.15 5.19 -19.98
N ASN A 47 0.74 5.56 -21.20
CA ASN A 47 0.88 6.94 -21.69
C ASN A 47 -0.11 7.86 -21.00
N GLU A 48 -1.36 7.42 -20.86
CA GLU A 48 -2.37 8.16 -20.11
C GLU A 48 -2.00 8.22 -18.61
N LEU A 49 -1.51 7.12 -18.04
CA LEU A 49 -1.01 7.10 -16.65
C LEU A 49 0.14 8.10 -16.46
N ALA A 50 1.10 8.14 -17.37
CA ALA A 50 2.19 9.10 -17.34
C ALA A 50 1.67 10.54 -17.47
N ARG A 51 0.64 10.78 -18.30
CA ARG A 51 0.00 12.10 -18.49
C ARG A 51 -0.73 12.58 -17.24
N GLN A 52 -1.55 11.73 -16.63
CA GLN A 52 -2.30 12.03 -15.41
C GLN A 52 -1.36 12.34 -14.23
N LEU A 53 -0.14 11.79 -14.27
CA LEU A 53 0.79 11.83 -13.16
C LEU A 53 2.06 12.65 -13.43
N ARG A 54 2.06 13.50 -14.47
CA ARG A 54 3.20 14.41 -14.80
C ARG A 54 3.51 15.39 -13.68
N SER A 55 2.54 15.70 -12.82
CA SER A 55 2.70 16.58 -11.65
C SER A 55 3.37 15.91 -10.45
N MET A 56 3.66 14.61 -10.50
CA MET A 56 4.35 13.90 -9.43
C MET A 56 5.88 14.12 -9.50
N GLU A 57 6.33 15.37 -9.37
CA GLU A 57 7.78 15.71 -9.36
C GLU A 57 8.54 15.03 -8.20
N ASN A 58 7.85 14.60 -7.14
CA ASN A 58 8.43 13.96 -5.96
C ASN A 58 8.00 12.49 -5.82
N GLN A 59 8.29 11.65 -6.82
CA GLN A 59 8.05 10.21 -6.67
C GLN A 59 8.89 9.63 -5.52
N PRO A 60 8.29 8.88 -4.57
CA PRO A 60 9.04 8.27 -3.48
C PRO A 60 10.13 7.32 -3.99
N ASN A 61 11.23 7.23 -3.24
CA ASN A 61 12.30 6.28 -3.56
C ASN A 61 11.83 4.86 -3.21
N CYS A 62 11.38 4.12 -4.22
CA CYS A 62 10.68 2.84 -4.09
C CYS A 62 11.55 1.62 -3.76
N GLY A 63 12.60 1.83 -2.96
CA GLY A 63 13.39 0.75 -2.40
C GLY A 63 12.56 -0.10 -1.44
N ILE A 64 12.46 -1.40 -1.71
CA ILE A 64 11.83 -2.41 -0.84
C ILE A 64 12.32 -2.24 0.61
N ILE A 65 13.59 -1.89 0.77
CA ILE A 65 14.28 -1.77 2.06
C ILE A 65 13.66 -0.66 2.92
N ASN A 66 13.31 0.50 2.35
CA ASN A 66 12.83 1.65 3.13
C ASN A 66 11.44 1.38 3.72
N VAL A 67 10.52 0.89 2.89
CA VAL A 67 9.16 0.54 3.34
C VAL A 67 9.18 -0.67 4.27
N SER A 68 10.01 -1.69 3.98
CA SER A 68 10.02 -2.94 4.77
C SER A 68 10.64 -2.75 6.15
N LYS A 69 11.61 -1.82 6.32
CA LYS A 69 12.20 -1.51 7.63
C LYS A 69 11.18 -0.90 8.61
N LYS A 70 10.21 -0.15 8.11
CA LYS A 70 9.17 0.48 8.92
C LYS A 70 8.09 -0.53 9.40
N ILE A 71 7.97 -1.71 8.77
CA ILE A 71 6.90 -2.68 9.09
C ILE A 71 7.04 -3.32 10.49
N PRO A 72 8.22 -3.85 10.90
CA PRO A 72 8.36 -4.40 12.25
C PRO A 72 8.07 -3.35 13.32
N TYR A 73 8.52 -2.11 13.08
CA TYR A 73 8.25 -1.00 13.98
C TYR A 73 6.75 -0.70 14.06
N TYR A 74 6.06 -0.61 12.92
CA TYR A 74 4.60 -0.45 12.85
C TYR A 74 3.84 -1.50 13.67
N LEU A 75 4.24 -2.77 13.62
CA LEU A 75 3.59 -3.85 14.38
C LEU A 75 3.75 -3.71 15.91
N SER A 76 4.75 -2.96 16.37
CA SER A 76 5.00 -2.71 17.78
C SER A 76 4.36 -1.43 18.32
N LEU A 77 3.88 -0.55 17.44
CA LEU A 77 3.25 0.72 17.83
C LEU A 77 1.77 0.55 18.19
N GLN A 78 1.23 1.55 18.90
CA GLN A 78 -0.19 1.68 19.24
C GLN A 78 -0.62 3.16 19.20
N GLY A 79 -1.93 3.40 19.08
CA GLY A 79 -2.52 4.74 19.13
C GLY A 79 -2.02 5.68 18.02
N GLU A 80 -1.81 6.95 18.37
CA GLU A 80 -1.50 8.02 17.42
C GLU A 80 -0.26 7.74 16.56
N SER A 81 0.84 7.28 17.17
CA SER A 81 2.08 6.98 16.43
C SER A 81 1.89 5.87 15.39
N ARG A 82 1.05 4.88 15.71
CA ARG A 82 0.72 3.79 14.78
C ARG A 82 -0.15 4.31 13.64
N ALA A 83 -1.15 5.12 13.95
CA ALA A 83 -2.02 5.73 12.95
C ALA A 83 -1.21 6.60 11.98
N GLN A 84 -0.34 7.47 12.49
CA GLN A 84 0.53 8.32 11.65
C GLN A 84 1.42 7.49 10.73
N LEU A 85 2.08 6.45 11.28
CA LEU A 85 2.93 5.57 10.48
C LEU A 85 2.13 4.75 9.45
N ALA A 86 0.88 4.37 9.75
CA ALA A 86 -0.02 3.75 8.77
C ALA A 86 -0.28 4.72 7.60
N GLY A 87 -0.55 5.99 7.88
CA GLY A 87 -0.74 7.02 6.87
C GLY A 87 0.49 7.19 5.97
N GLU A 88 1.69 7.25 6.56
CA GLU A 88 2.95 7.31 5.82
C GLU A 88 3.18 6.08 4.94
N LEU A 89 3.06 4.88 5.52
CA LEU A 89 3.23 3.61 4.81
C LEU A 89 2.23 3.47 3.65
N GLY A 90 1.00 3.95 3.86
CA GLY A 90 -0.04 3.98 2.84
C GLY A 90 0.37 4.83 1.64
N ARG A 91 0.74 6.10 1.88
CA ARG A 91 1.17 7.04 0.84
C ARG A 91 2.43 6.58 0.10
N GLU A 92 3.46 6.15 0.83
CA GLU A 92 4.70 5.63 0.23
C GLU A 92 4.42 4.43 -0.68
N ARG A 93 3.58 3.49 -0.24
CA ARG A 93 3.23 2.30 -1.03
C ARG A 93 2.40 2.65 -2.25
N ILE A 94 1.46 3.60 -2.17
CA ILE A 94 0.68 4.03 -3.33
C ILE A 94 1.61 4.61 -4.40
N GLY A 95 2.46 5.58 -4.02
CA GLY A 95 3.43 6.16 -4.95
C GLY A 95 4.33 5.10 -5.59
N CYS A 96 4.73 4.08 -4.81
CA CYS A 96 5.54 3.00 -5.35
C CYS A 96 4.78 1.99 -6.20
N GLY A 97 3.53 1.70 -5.89
CA GLY A 97 2.69 0.87 -6.73
C GLY A 97 2.53 1.48 -8.12
N ILE A 98 2.24 2.77 -8.18
CA ILE A 98 2.18 3.54 -9.43
C ILE A 98 3.49 3.48 -10.19
N LYS A 99 4.62 3.71 -9.53
CA LYS A 99 5.94 3.64 -10.17
C LYS A 99 6.22 2.24 -10.74
N TYR A 100 5.87 1.19 -10.01
CA TYR A 100 6.01 -0.19 -10.52
C TYR A 100 5.14 -0.43 -11.76
N VAL A 101 3.92 0.09 -11.79
CA VAL A 101 3.06 0.03 -12.98
C VAL A 101 3.69 0.79 -14.16
N GLN A 102 4.21 2.00 -13.94
CA GLN A 102 4.85 2.81 -14.99
C GLN A 102 6.06 2.13 -15.64
N ILE A 103 6.86 1.39 -14.86
CA ILE A 103 8.00 0.63 -15.40
C ILE A 103 7.61 -0.75 -15.96
N GLY A 104 6.31 -1.02 -16.11
CA GLY A 104 5.77 -2.24 -16.69
C GLY A 104 5.59 -3.40 -15.72
N ASN A 105 5.87 -3.26 -14.42
CA ASN A 105 5.63 -4.30 -13.42
C ASN A 105 4.23 -4.17 -12.81
N VAL A 106 3.22 -4.47 -13.62
CA VAL A 106 1.80 -4.21 -13.32
C VAL A 106 1.31 -4.99 -12.11
N GLU A 107 1.50 -6.32 -12.07
CA GLU A 107 0.99 -7.17 -10.97
C GLU A 107 1.52 -6.70 -9.61
N ARG A 108 2.84 -6.45 -9.53
CA ARG A 108 3.46 -5.93 -8.32
C ARG A 108 2.99 -4.51 -7.98
N GLY A 109 2.78 -3.68 -9.00
CA GLY A 109 2.27 -2.33 -8.84
C GLY A 109 0.87 -2.32 -8.23
N VAL A 110 -0.06 -3.09 -8.80
CA VAL A 110 -1.42 -3.28 -8.29
C VAL A 110 -1.40 -3.82 -6.87
N TYR A 111 -0.61 -4.87 -6.60
CA TYR A 111 -0.49 -5.42 -5.25
C TYR A 111 0.03 -4.37 -4.24
N THR A 112 1.01 -3.56 -4.64
CA THR A 112 1.59 -2.52 -3.76
C THR A 112 0.60 -1.39 -3.53
N LEU A 113 -0.15 -0.97 -4.55
CA LEU A 113 -1.27 -0.03 -4.47
C LEU A 113 -2.31 -0.50 -3.45
N VAL A 114 -2.80 -1.73 -3.62
CA VAL A 114 -3.80 -2.34 -2.72
C VAL A 114 -3.30 -2.37 -1.28
N LYS A 115 -2.04 -2.77 -1.06
CA LYS A 115 -1.45 -2.71 0.28
C LYS A 115 -1.39 -1.29 0.84
N GLY A 116 -1.02 -0.30 0.03
CA GLY A 116 -1.02 1.10 0.45
C GLY A 116 -2.41 1.57 0.88
N LEU A 117 -3.44 1.23 0.12
CA LEU A 117 -4.83 1.51 0.47
C LEU A 117 -5.27 0.82 1.77
N TYR A 118 -4.85 -0.42 2.04
CA TYR A 118 -5.13 -1.07 3.33
C TYR A 118 -4.48 -0.33 4.52
N TYR A 119 -3.26 0.19 4.36
CA TYR A 119 -2.65 1.00 5.41
C TYR A 119 -3.41 2.30 5.63
N LEU A 120 -3.90 2.96 4.57
CA LEU A 120 -4.74 4.15 4.71
C LEU A 120 -6.10 3.84 5.35
N LYS A 121 -6.73 2.72 4.99
CA LYS A 121 -7.96 2.27 5.66
C LYS A 121 -7.75 2.12 7.17
N ASN A 122 -6.66 1.48 7.57
CA ASN A 122 -6.32 1.32 8.99
C ASN A 122 -5.98 2.65 9.65
N HIS A 123 -5.27 3.55 8.95
CA HIS A 123 -5.00 4.91 9.42
C HIS A 123 -6.30 5.64 9.79
N TYR A 124 -7.28 5.68 8.89
CA TYR A 124 -8.56 6.33 9.19
C TYR A 124 -9.37 5.57 10.25
N GLY A 125 -9.36 4.24 10.24
CA GLY A 125 -10.01 3.44 11.29
C GLY A 125 -9.45 3.73 12.69
N GLU A 126 -8.13 3.82 12.82
CA GLU A 126 -7.46 4.15 14.08
C GLU A 126 -7.69 5.61 14.49
N ILE A 127 -7.69 6.56 13.53
CA ILE A 127 -8.05 7.97 13.83
C ILE A 127 -9.49 8.08 14.31
N ARG A 128 -10.42 7.35 13.70
CA ARG A 128 -11.83 7.36 14.10
C ARG A 128 -11.97 7.03 15.58
N GLU A 129 -11.37 5.92 16.01
CA GLU A 129 -11.40 5.49 17.42
C GLU A 129 -10.83 6.57 18.35
N MET A 130 -9.77 7.26 17.92
CA MET A 130 -9.17 8.37 18.69
C MET A 130 -10.07 9.61 18.73
N VAL A 131 -10.69 9.99 17.61
CA VAL A 131 -11.57 11.16 17.51
C VAL A 131 -12.86 10.96 18.31
N GLU A 132 -13.40 9.74 18.36
CA GLU A 132 -14.55 9.39 19.19
C GLU A 132 -14.27 9.64 20.69
N MET A 133 -13.01 9.48 21.12
CA MET A 133 -12.59 9.75 22.50
C MET A 133 -12.18 11.22 22.72
N ASP A 134 -11.52 11.83 21.75
CA ASP A 134 -10.95 13.17 21.83
C ASP A 134 -10.98 13.86 20.45
N ARG A 135 -11.93 14.79 20.28
CA ARG A 135 -12.10 15.56 19.04
C ARG A 135 -10.89 16.41 18.66
N THR A 136 -9.97 16.72 19.58
CA THR A 136 -8.72 17.45 19.21
C THR A 136 -7.86 16.65 18.23
N LYS A 137 -8.06 15.32 18.17
CA LYS A 137 -7.41 14.40 17.24
C LYS A 137 -7.88 14.53 15.79
N CYS A 138 -8.89 15.35 15.51
CA CYS A 138 -9.27 15.71 14.13
C CYS A 138 -8.13 16.36 13.34
N SER A 139 -7.15 16.97 14.03
CA SER A 139 -5.91 17.45 13.42
C SER A 139 -5.09 16.38 12.70
N LEU A 140 -5.32 15.09 12.98
CA LEU A 140 -4.62 13.96 12.34
C LEU A 140 -5.18 13.61 10.95
N LEU A 141 -6.32 14.17 10.54
CA LEU A 141 -6.99 13.90 9.27
C LEU A 141 -6.32 14.55 8.04
N GLY A 142 -5.10 15.09 8.18
CA GLY A 142 -4.49 16.06 7.27
C GLY A 142 -4.46 15.72 5.77
N ASP A 143 -4.09 16.73 4.97
CA ASP A 143 -4.22 16.70 3.51
C ASP A 143 -3.64 15.45 2.84
N SER A 144 -4.51 14.81 2.09
CA SER A 144 -4.27 13.56 1.41
C SER A 144 -3.89 13.84 -0.05
N LEU A 145 -2.60 13.73 -0.38
CA LEU A 145 -2.16 13.78 -1.78
C LEU A 145 -2.44 12.47 -2.55
N TYR A 146 -2.86 11.40 -1.86
CA TYR A 146 -2.98 10.07 -2.47
C TYR A 146 -4.21 9.93 -3.36
N GLU A 147 -5.26 10.74 -3.15
CA GLU A 147 -6.48 10.71 -3.98
C GLU A 147 -6.17 10.95 -5.45
N SER A 148 -5.50 12.07 -5.75
CA SER A 148 -5.11 12.42 -7.12
C SER A 148 -4.31 11.31 -7.82
N TRP A 149 -3.49 10.58 -7.06
CA TRP A 149 -2.67 9.49 -7.56
C TRP A 149 -3.51 8.25 -7.89
N ILE A 150 -4.44 7.90 -7.01
CA ILE A 150 -5.34 6.76 -7.20
C ILE A 150 -6.35 7.06 -8.31
N GLU A 151 -6.93 8.25 -8.36
CA GLU A 151 -7.83 8.68 -9.42
C GLU A 151 -7.13 8.68 -10.79
N GLY A 152 -5.93 9.26 -10.87
CA GLY A 152 -5.12 9.22 -12.10
C GLY A 152 -4.81 7.79 -12.55
N TYR A 153 -4.52 6.88 -11.60
CA TYR A 153 -4.34 5.46 -11.87
C TYR A 153 -5.63 4.80 -12.40
N LEU A 154 -6.77 5.06 -11.75
CA LEU A 154 -8.06 4.47 -12.10
C LEU A 154 -8.60 4.95 -13.44
N LEU A 155 -8.28 6.20 -13.84
CA LEU A 155 -8.60 6.75 -15.16
C LEU A 155 -7.80 6.07 -16.27
N ALA A 156 -6.53 5.76 -15.99
CA ALA A 156 -5.62 5.12 -16.96
C ALA A 156 -5.71 3.58 -16.98
N THR A 157 -6.50 2.98 -16.10
CA THR A 157 -6.57 1.52 -15.93
C THR A 157 -7.98 1.00 -16.15
N LYS A 158 -8.11 -0.19 -16.74
CA LYS A 158 -9.39 -0.88 -16.98
C LYS A 158 -9.38 -2.31 -16.42
N GLY A 159 -10.54 -2.96 -16.48
CA GLY A 159 -10.66 -4.39 -16.17
C GLY A 159 -10.37 -4.72 -14.71
N ARG A 160 -9.75 -5.89 -14.46
CA ARG A 160 -9.60 -6.43 -13.10
C ARG A 160 -8.68 -5.59 -12.21
N ALA A 161 -7.58 -5.07 -12.76
CA ALA A 161 -6.68 -4.18 -12.03
C ALA A 161 -7.40 -2.93 -11.52
N GLN A 162 -8.26 -2.33 -12.36
CA GLN A 162 -9.07 -1.18 -11.99
C GLN A 162 -10.08 -1.56 -10.89
N GLN A 163 -10.83 -2.65 -11.08
CA GLN A 163 -11.86 -3.09 -10.14
C GLN A 163 -11.31 -3.34 -8.74
N VAL A 164 -10.19 -4.05 -8.63
CA VAL A 164 -9.59 -4.39 -7.34
C VAL A 164 -9.12 -3.12 -6.61
N VAL A 165 -8.47 -2.20 -7.32
CA VAL A 165 -8.01 -0.94 -6.72
C VAL A 165 -9.21 -0.05 -6.34
N TRP A 166 -10.23 0.03 -7.19
CA TRP A 166 -11.46 0.79 -6.95
C TRP A 166 -12.21 0.31 -5.71
N GLU A 167 -12.40 -1.01 -5.56
CA GLU A 167 -13.12 -1.59 -4.42
C GLU A 167 -12.46 -1.22 -3.09
N VAL A 168 -11.13 -1.36 -3.02
CA VAL A 168 -10.39 -1.02 -1.80
C VAL A 168 -10.35 0.50 -1.59
N TYR A 169 -10.20 1.29 -2.66
CA TYR A 169 -10.23 2.75 -2.58
C TYR A 169 -11.56 3.26 -2.01
N LYS A 170 -12.70 2.72 -2.46
CA LYS A 170 -14.02 3.06 -1.89
C LYS A 170 -14.14 2.72 -0.41
N GLN A 171 -13.48 1.67 0.07
CA GLN A 171 -13.45 1.37 1.51
C GLN A 171 -12.63 2.41 2.29
N VAL A 172 -11.51 2.87 1.73
CA VAL A 172 -10.69 3.94 2.35
C VAL A 172 -11.51 5.23 2.45
N GLU A 173 -12.13 5.65 1.35
CA GLU A 173 -12.99 6.84 1.32
C GLU A 173 -14.17 6.73 2.30
N GLY A 174 -14.75 5.53 2.43
CA GLY A 174 -15.81 5.29 3.40
C GLY A 174 -15.35 5.43 4.86
N GLU A 175 -14.14 4.99 5.20
CA GLU A 175 -13.58 5.23 6.54
C GLU A 175 -13.18 6.70 6.73
N ARG A 176 -12.59 7.35 5.72
CA ARG A 176 -12.24 8.77 5.75
C ARG A 176 -13.46 9.64 6.03
N ALA A 177 -14.53 9.44 5.26
CA ALA A 177 -15.78 10.20 5.40
C ALA A 177 -16.38 10.07 6.80
N ARG A 178 -16.32 8.89 7.42
CA ARG A 178 -16.78 8.71 8.81
C ARG A 178 -15.97 9.51 9.82
N VAL A 179 -14.67 9.65 9.61
CA VAL A 179 -13.85 10.50 10.49
C VAL A 179 -14.16 11.96 10.23
N GLU A 180 -14.32 12.37 8.96
CA GLU A 180 -14.72 13.73 8.60
C GLU A 180 -16.06 14.12 9.23
N GLU A 181 -17.05 13.23 9.20
CA GLU A 181 -18.36 13.43 9.84
C GLU A 181 -18.22 13.68 11.36
N LEU A 182 -17.29 13.01 12.04
CA LEU A 182 -17.03 13.24 13.47
C LEU A 182 -16.27 14.55 13.75
N CYS A 183 -15.53 15.02 12.75
CA CYS A 183 -14.68 16.21 12.82
C CYS A 183 -15.33 17.48 12.26
N THR A 184 -16.54 17.36 11.71
CA THR A 184 -17.35 18.49 11.28
C THR A 184 -18.38 18.79 12.37
N ASP A 185 -18.37 20.02 12.89
CA ASP A 185 -19.38 20.54 13.82
C ASP A 185 -20.58 21.14 13.06
#